data_AF-A0A438FT78-F1
#
_entry.id   AF-A0A438FT78-F1
#
_cell.length_a   1.000
_cell.length_b   1.000
_cell.length_c   1.000
_cell.angle_alpha   90.00
_cell.angle_beta   90.00
_cell.angle_gamma   90.00
#
_symmetry.space_group_name_H-M   'P 1'
#
loop_
_entity.id
_entity.type
_entity.pdbx_description
1 polymer ?
#
loop_
_entity_poly.entity_id
_entity_poly.type
_entity_poly.pdbx_seq_one_letter_code
_entity_poly.pdbx_strand_id
1 'polypeptide(L)'
;MAHIQAYELPMARGRYCLVGSELPMARGRYCLVGSILHCSETMKILQKLYPALNLPEKCADDKPYEPTHMVSQEKTKSLGIDFTPLEESLKDTVESLRERNFVSF
;
A
#
# COMPACT_ATOMS: atom_id res chain seq x y z
N MET A 1 -20.17 8.39 18.77
CA MET A 1 -20.29 7.65 17.50
C MET A 1 -20.09 8.64 16.37
N ALA A 2 -18.93 8.61 15.70
CA ALA A 2 -18.75 9.39 14.49
C ALA A 2 -19.06 8.47 13.30
N HIS A 3 -20.07 8.83 12.52
CA HIS A 3 -20.41 8.16 11.27
C HIS A 3 -19.39 8.59 10.21
N ILE A 4 -18.59 7.65 9.73
CA ILE A 4 -17.73 7.84 8.56
C ILE A 4 -18.61 7.67 7.33
N GLN A 5 -18.88 8.74 6.58
CA GLN A 5 -19.45 8.64 5.23
C GLN A 5 -18.31 8.53 4.22
N ALA A 6 -18.18 7.36 3.59
CA ALA A 6 -17.34 7.17 2.42
C ALA A 6 -18.11 7.64 1.18
N TYR A 7 -17.51 8.54 0.39
CA TYR A 7 -18.03 8.94 -0.92
C TYR A 7 -17.17 8.31 -2.03
N GLU A 8 -17.81 7.73 -3.04
CA GLU A 8 -17.18 7.21 -4.25
C GLU A 8 -17.02 8.35 -5.27
N LEU A 9 -15.79 8.68 -5.67
CA LEU A 9 -15.55 9.60 -6.79
C LEU A 9 -15.49 8.82 -8.11
N PRO A 10 -16.33 9.15 -9.12
CA PRO A 10 -16.55 8.30 -10.30
C PRO A 10 -15.35 8.14 -11.25
N MET A 11 -14.21 8.78 -10.97
CA MET A 11 -13.04 8.79 -11.88
C MET A 11 -11.82 8.04 -11.35
N ALA A 12 -11.87 7.49 -10.14
CA ALA A 12 -10.80 6.66 -9.61
C ALA A 12 -11.38 5.40 -8.96
N ARG A 13 -11.09 4.23 -9.54
CA ARG A 13 -11.39 2.92 -8.94
C ARG A 13 -10.52 2.68 -7.71
N GLY A 14 -10.73 3.45 -6.66
CA GLY A 14 -10.07 3.35 -5.38
C GLY A 14 -10.87 4.13 -4.34
N ARG A 15 -11.11 3.53 -3.17
CA ARG A 15 -11.73 4.24 -2.04
C ARG A 15 -10.70 5.18 -1.44
N TYR A 16 -10.79 6.46 -1.76
CA TYR A 16 -10.01 7.51 -1.09
C TYR A 16 -10.84 8.11 0.03
N CYS A 17 -10.47 7.86 1.29
CA CYS A 17 -11.02 8.58 2.42
C CYS A 17 -10.35 9.94 2.52
N LEU A 18 -11.11 11.02 2.33
CA LEU A 18 -10.69 12.38 2.68
C LEU A 18 -10.60 12.53 4.21
N VAL A 19 -9.57 11.96 4.84
CA VAL A 19 -9.25 12.21 6.25
C VAL A 19 -8.53 13.55 6.34
N GLY A 20 -9.29 14.64 6.18
CA GLY A 20 -8.70 15.97 6.12
C GLY A 20 -9.51 17.09 6.76
N SER A 21 -10.81 16.94 6.97
CA SER A 21 -11.63 18.10 7.38
C SER A 21 -12.54 17.90 8.59
N GLU A 22 -12.69 16.69 9.15
CA GLU A 22 -13.76 16.42 10.12
C GLU A 22 -13.29 15.95 11.50
N LEU A 23 -11.98 15.79 11.72
CA LEU A 23 -11.43 15.39 13.02
C LEU A 23 -10.85 16.62 13.75
N PRO A 24 -11.58 17.22 14.71
CA PRO A 24 -11.05 18.33 15.52
C PRO A 24 -9.80 17.97 16.32
N MET A 25 -9.47 16.67 16.45
CA MET A 25 -8.25 16.17 17.09
C MET A 25 -7.07 15.98 16.11
N ALA A 26 -7.30 16.03 14.80
CA ALA A 26 -6.25 15.83 13.81
C ALA A 26 -5.40 17.12 13.69
N ARG A 27 -4.20 17.13 14.28
CA ARG A 27 -3.30 18.28 14.26
C ARG A 27 -1.90 17.86 13.83
N GLY A 28 -1.33 18.58 12.85
CA GLY A 28 0.02 18.37 12.37
C GLY A 28 0.12 17.35 11.22
N ARG A 29 1.30 16.76 11.04
CA ARG A 29 1.59 15.81 9.95
C ARG A 29 1.41 14.37 10.41
N TYR A 30 0.88 13.54 9.52
CA TYR A 30 0.65 12.11 9.71
C TYR A 30 1.44 11.35 8.64
N CYS A 31 2.19 10.33 9.06
CA CYS A 31 2.90 9.46 8.14
C CYS A 31 2.02 8.23 7.85
N LEU A 32 1.57 8.09 6.61
CA LEU A 32 0.72 6.99 6.16
C LEU A 32 1.61 5.91 5.54
N VAL A 33 2.21 5.06 6.37
CA VAL A 33 3.08 3.97 5.92
C VAL A 33 2.67 2.68 6.62
N GLY A 34 2.09 1.74 5.86
CA GLY A 34 1.61 0.46 6.39
C GLY A 34 2.72 -0.56 6.64
N SER A 35 3.66 -0.70 5.69
CA SER A 35 4.82 -1.58 5.80
C SER A 35 6.00 -1.01 5.01
N ILE A 36 7.22 -1.35 5.43
CA ILE A 36 8.45 -0.92 4.77
C ILE A 36 9.21 -2.18 4.40
N LEU A 37 9.31 -2.44 3.11
CA LEU A 37 10.02 -3.58 2.55
C LEU A 37 10.97 -3.10 1.47
N HIS A 38 12.11 -3.77 1.38
CA HIS A 38 13.00 -3.61 0.24
C HIS A 38 12.37 -4.23 -1.02
N CYS A 39 12.73 -3.71 -2.20
CA CYS A 39 12.23 -4.21 -3.48
C CYS A 39 12.40 -5.73 -3.65
N SER A 40 13.52 -6.30 -3.19
CA SER A 40 13.76 -7.75 -3.22
C SER A 40 12.72 -8.57 -2.44
N GLU A 41 12.30 -8.07 -1.28
CA GLU A 41 11.30 -8.74 -0.45
C GLU A 41 9.91 -8.64 -1.09
N THR A 42 9.58 -7.47 -1.66
CA THR A 42 8.35 -7.28 -2.44
C THR A 42 8.31 -8.22 -3.65
N MET A 43 9.43 -8.40 -4.36
CA MET A 43 9.53 -9.35 -5.48
C MET A 43 9.32 -10.79 -5.03
N LYS A 44 9.88 -11.20 -3.87
CA LYS A 44 9.63 -12.54 -3.31
C LYS A 44 8.16 -12.78 -2.98
N ILE A 45 7.45 -11.77 -2.47
CA ILE A 45 6.01 -11.87 -2.20
C ILE A 45 5.24 -12.04 -3.51
N LEU A 46 5.52 -11.18 -4.51
CA LEU A 46 4.89 -11.26 -5.82
C LEU A 46 5.14 -12.60 -6.52
N GLN A 47 6.36 -13.15 -6.46
CA GLN A 47 6.70 -14.45 -7.02
C GLN A 47 5.90 -15.60 -6.36
N LYS A 48 5.65 -15.51 -5.06
CA LYS A 48 4.82 -16.49 -4.33
C LYS A 48 3.35 -16.39 -4.72
N LEU A 49 2.83 -15.17 -4.86
CA LEU A 49 1.42 -14.94 -5.22
C LEU A 49 1.14 -15.26 -6.69
N TYR A 50 2.08 -14.96 -7.58
CA TYR A 50 1.95 -15.06 -9.03
C TYR A 50 3.20 -15.69 -9.65
N PRO A 51 3.41 -17.00 -9.49
CA PRO A 51 4.61 -17.67 -10.00
C PRO A 51 4.72 -17.65 -11.54
N ALA A 52 3.61 -17.41 -12.25
CA ALA A 52 3.57 -17.27 -13.70
C ALA A 52 4.13 -15.93 -14.21
N LEU A 53 4.21 -14.90 -13.34
CA LEU A 53 4.89 -13.66 -13.68
C LEU A 53 6.40 -13.94 -13.72
N ASN A 54 7.01 -13.77 -14.89
CA ASN A 54 8.46 -13.83 -15.04
C ASN A 54 9.08 -12.56 -14.46
N LEU A 55 9.27 -12.52 -13.13
CA LEU A 55 9.81 -11.37 -12.44
C LEU A 55 11.34 -11.44 -12.36
N PRO A 56 12.03 -10.28 -12.44
CA PRO A 56 13.47 -10.24 -12.25
C PRO A 56 13.82 -10.58 -10.79
N GLU A 57 14.71 -11.54 -10.61
CA GLU A 57 15.20 -11.95 -9.29
C GLU A 57 16.26 -10.98 -8.72
N LYS A 58 16.89 -10.19 -9.59
CA LYS A 58 17.97 -9.27 -9.23
C LYS A 58 17.48 -7.83 -9.12
N CYS A 59 17.85 -7.17 -8.03
CA CYS A 59 17.75 -5.72 -7.92
C CYS A 59 18.74 -5.05 -8.88
N ALA A 60 18.41 -3.84 -9.34
CA ALA A 60 19.22 -3.09 -10.29
C ALA A 60 20.57 -2.60 -9.72
N ASP A 61 20.77 -2.72 -8.40
CA ASP A 61 21.97 -2.28 -7.69
C ASP A 61 22.48 -3.44 -6.81
N ASP A 62 23.79 -3.72 -6.87
CA ASP A 62 24.49 -4.74 -6.06
C ASP A 62 24.86 -4.20 -4.66
N LYS A 63 24.37 -3.01 -4.29
CA LYS A 63 24.63 -2.40 -2.99
C LYS A 63 23.99 -3.19 -1.84
N PRO A 64 24.62 -3.17 -0.65
CA PRO A 64 24.02 -3.76 0.54
C PRO A 64 22.65 -3.13 0.80
N TYR A 65 21.68 -3.96 1.19
CA TYR A 65 20.34 -3.49 1.52
C TYR A 65 20.40 -2.40 2.59
N GLU A 66 19.80 -1.25 2.31
CA GLU A 66 19.60 -0.24 3.34
C GLU A 66 18.69 -0.81 4.45
N PRO A 67 18.99 -0.53 5.73
CA PRO A 67 18.16 -1.02 6.83
C PRO A 67 16.72 -0.56 6.67
N THR A 68 15.78 -1.48 6.80
CA THR A 68 14.37 -1.14 6.90
C THR A 68 14.14 -0.29 8.14
N HIS A 69 14.03 1.03 7.97
CA HIS A 69 13.67 1.94 9.05
C HIS A 69 12.21 1.73 9.44
N MET A 70 11.90 1.69 10.73
CA MET A 70 10.50 1.61 11.18
C MET A 70 9.91 3.02 11.25
N VAL A 71 8.72 3.19 10.66
CA VAL A 71 7.92 4.42 10.79
C VAL A 71 6.86 4.20 11.86
N SER A 72 6.71 5.16 12.77
CA SER A 72 5.66 5.11 13.79
C SER A 72 4.28 5.26 13.16
N GLN A 73 3.42 4.27 13.42
CA GLN A 73 2.01 4.24 13.04
C GLN A 73 1.07 4.65 14.19
N GLU A 74 1.62 5.14 15.30
CA GLU A 74 0.83 5.47 16.49
C GLU A 74 -0.22 6.54 16.20
N LYS A 75 0.18 7.58 15.47
CA LYS A 75 -0.71 8.68 15.09
C LYS A 75 -1.81 8.24 14.13
N THR A 76 -1.55 7.31 13.22
CA THR A 76 -2.57 6.83 12.28
C THR A 76 -3.55 5.90 12.98
N LYS A 77 -3.06 5.04 13.89
CA LYS A 77 -3.92 4.22 14.75
C LYS A 77 -4.82 5.08 15.65
N SER A 78 -4.32 6.19 16.19
CA SER A 78 -5.14 7.13 16.97
C SER A 78 -6.27 7.80 16.17
N LEU A 79 -6.16 7.82 14.84
CA LEU A 79 -7.20 8.30 13.93
C LEU A 79 -8.17 7.19 13.48
N GLY A 80 -8.00 5.96 13.97
CA GLY A 80 -8.79 4.80 13.55
C GLY A 80 -8.45 4.30 12.15
N ILE A 81 -7.24 4.59 11.65
CA ILE A 81 -6.77 4.11 10.35
C ILE A 81 -6.07 2.77 10.54
N ASP A 82 -6.68 1.71 10.00
CA ASP A 82 -6.07 0.40 9.85
C ASP A 82 -5.49 0.24 8.45
N PHE A 83 -4.25 -0.23 8.37
CA PHE A 83 -3.58 -0.47 7.09
C PHE A 83 -3.93 -1.85 6.56
N THR A 84 -4.29 -1.92 5.27
CA THR A 84 -4.40 -3.18 4.55
C THR A 84 -3.03 -3.88 4.51
N PRO A 85 -2.97 -5.20 4.72
CA PRO A 85 -1.73 -5.97 4.52
C PRO A 85 -1.14 -5.73 3.13
N LEU A 86 0.20 -5.80 3.04
CA LEU A 86 0.90 -5.53 1.79
C LEU A 86 0.56 -6.57 0.72
N GLU A 87 0.41 -7.82 1.11
CA GLU A 87 0.09 -8.95 0.24
C GLU A 87 -1.24 -8.74 -0.49
N GLU A 88 -2.28 -8.34 0.24
CA GLU A 88 -3.60 -8.03 -0.32
C GLU A 88 -3.52 -6.81 -1.26
N SER A 89 -2.79 -5.77 -0.85
CA SER A 89 -2.59 -4.56 -1.67
C SER A 89 -1.84 -4.86 -2.97
N LEU A 90 -0.85 -5.75 -2.93
CA LEU A 90 -0.11 -6.21 -4.11
C LEU A 90 -1.00 -7.03 -5.03
N LYS A 91 -1.82 -7.93 -4.47
CA LYS A 91 -2.77 -8.74 -5.23
C LYS A 91 -3.77 -7.86 -5.98
N ASP A 92 -4.41 -6.92 -5.29
CA ASP A 92 -5.34 -5.96 -5.90
C ASP A 92 -4.68 -5.13 -7.01
N THR A 93 -3.40 -4.78 -6.83
CA THR A 93 -2.62 -4.05 -7.84
C THR A 93 -2.39 -4.90 -9.08
N VAL A 94 -1.96 -6.17 -8.92
CA VAL A 94 -1.72 -7.07 -10.06
C VAL A 94 -3.01 -7.35 -10.83
N GLU A 95 -4.12 -7.64 -10.15
CA GLU A 95 -5.41 -7.83 -10.81
C GLU A 95 -5.87 -6.55 -11.52
N SER A 96 -5.70 -5.37 -10.90
CA SER A 96 -6.03 -4.08 -11.53
C SER A 96 -5.20 -3.81 -12.79
N LEU A 97 -3.92 -4.19 -12.79
CA LEU A 97 -3.05 -4.08 -13.97
C LEU A 97 -3.45 -5.08 -15.06
N ARG A 98 -3.88 -6.28 -14.68
CA ARG A 98 -4.40 -7.31 -15.59
C ARG A 98 -5.71 -6.87 -16.24
N GLU A 99 -6.67 -6.37 -15.47
CA GLU A 99 -7.95 -5.84 -16.00
C GLU A 99 -7.74 -4.71 -17.02
N ARG A 100 -6.69 -3.93 -16.82
CA ARG A 100 -6.31 -2.84 -17.72
C ARG A 100 -5.39 -3.26 -18.87
N ASN A 101 -5.10 -4.56 -19.00
CA ASN A 101 -4.23 -5.16 -20.03
C ASN A 101 -2.77 -4.66 -20.01
N PHE A 102 -2.26 -4.20 -18.88
CA PHE A 102 -0.84 -3.82 -18.73
C PHE A 102 0.08 -5.02 -18.49
N VAL A 103 -0.48 -6.12 -17.97
CA VAL A 103 0.21 -7.40 -17.75
C VAL A 103 -0.66 -8.52 -18.26
N SER A 104 -0.04 -9.43 -19.00
CA SER A 104 -0.65 -10.66 -19.51
C SER A 104 0.26 -11.83 -19.15
N PHE A 105 -0.28 -12.79 -18.42
CA PHE A 105 0.39 -14.03 -18.03
C PHE A 105 -0.65 -15.13 -17.85
#